data_AF-A0A3D0Q8I0-F1
#
_entry.id   AF-A0A3D0Q8I0-F1
#
_cell.length_a   1.000
_cell.length_b   1.000
_cell.length_c   1.000
_cell.angle_alpha   90.00
_cell.angle_beta   90.00
_cell.angle_gamma   90.00
#
_symmetry.space_group_name_H-M   'P 1'
#
loop_
_entity.id
_entity.type
_entity.pdbx_description
1 polymer ?
#
loop_
_entity_poly.entity_id
_entity_poly.type
_entity_poly.pdbx_seq_one_letter_code
_entity_poly.pdbx_strand_id
1 'polypeptide(L)'
;MGQTQLLLVVLGLMLIGIAIYVGVSIFSANTVEDTRNAIIVDLQNFATRANAFYWKPVSQGGGGKSFEGITLSKIYPMAENVNAKYSIESTEDDQCVIVGVGKIVTTNGDSIRVRIRVTTERNIVEIVN
;
A
#
# COMPACT_ATOMS: atom_id res chain seq x y z
N MET A 1 -42.21 -38.90 -5.07
CA MET A 1 -42.19 -37.61 -4.33
C MET A 1 -40.87 -37.39 -3.58
N GLY A 2 -40.25 -38.43 -2.98
CA GLY A 2 -38.92 -38.29 -2.36
C GLY A 2 -37.78 -37.91 -3.32
N GLN A 3 -37.80 -38.38 -4.57
CA GLN A 3 -36.75 -38.09 -5.56
C GLN A 3 -36.71 -36.62 -6.02
N THR A 4 -37.87 -35.98 -6.20
CA THR A 4 -37.94 -34.56 -6.60
C THR A 4 -37.61 -33.62 -5.45
N GLN A 5 -37.99 -33.98 -4.22
CA GLN A 5 -37.60 -33.23 -3.02
C GLN A 5 -36.10 -33.33 -2.74
N LEU A 6 -35.51 -34.52 -2.93
CA LEU A 6 -34.06 -34.69 -2.78
C LEU A 6 -33.29 -33.83 -3.78
N LEU A 7 -33.78 -33.73 -5.03
CA LEU A 7 -33.15 -32.93 -6.08
C LEU A 7 -33.21 -31.43 -5.76
N LEU A 8 -34.33 -30.93 -5.23
CA LEU A 8 -34.47 -29.52 -4.84
C LEU A 8 -33.53 -29.14 -3.69
N VAL A 9 -33.33 -30.04 -2.72
CA VAL A 9 -32.39 -29.80 -1.62
C VAL A 9 -30.95 -29.75 -2.15
N VAL A 10 -30.57 -30.67 -3.03
CA VAL A 10 -29.23 -30.69 -3.64
C VAL A 10 -28.98 -29.44 -4.48
N LEU A 11 -29.98 -28.97 -5.24
CA LEU A 11 -29.88 -27.74 -6.02
C LEU A 11 -29.69 -26.52 -5.11
N GLY A 12 -30.42 -26.44 -3.99
CA GLY A 12 -30.24 -25.38 -3.00
C GLY A 12 -28.84 -25.38 -2.37
N LEU A 13 -28.29 -26.55 -2.06
CA LEU A 13 -26.94 -26.68 -1.50
C LEU A 13 -25.85 -26.28 -2.50
N MET A 14 -26.01 -26.58 -3.79
CA MET A 14 -25.06 -26.12 -4.82
C MET A 14 -24.97 -24.60 -4.87
N LEU A 15 -26.10 -23.91 -4.80
CA LEU A 15 -26.14 -22.45 -4.83
C LEU A 15 -25.46 -21.82 -3.59
N ILE A 16 -25.71 -22.38 -2.40
CA ILE A 16 -25.07 -21.92 -1.15
C ILE A 16 -23.55 -22.11 -1.24
N GLY A 17 -23.06 -23.23 -1.78
CA GLY A 17 -21.63 -23.50 -1.94
C GLY A 17 -20.91 -22.46 -2.79
N ILE A 18 -21.51 -22.07 -3.93
CA ILE A 18 -20.95 -21.02 -4.80
C ILE A 18 -20.99 -19.65 -4.11
N ALA A 19 -22.08 -19.32 -3.41
CA ALA A 19 -22.21 -18.05 -2.70
C ALA A 19 -21.15 -17.86 -1.60
N ILE A 20 -20.84 -18.92 -0.84
CA ILE A 20 -19.77 -18.89 0.18
C ILE A 20 -18.42 -18.67 -0.49
N TYR A 21 -18.13 -19.39 -1.58
CA TYR A 21 -16.86 -19.26 -2.29
C TYR A 21 -16.65 -17.82 -2.82
N VAL A 22 -17.66 -17.27 -3.50
CA VAL A 22 -17.60 -15.89 -4.02
C VAL A 22 -17.51 -14.87 -2.88
N GLY A 23 -18.26 -15.05 -1.79
CA GLY A 23 -18.22 -14.16 -0.63
C GLY A 23 -16.82 -14.09 0.01
N VAL A 24 -16.16 -15.24 0.18
CA VAL A 24 -14.78 -15.31 0.68
C VAL A 24 -13.81 -14.63 -0.29
N SER A 25 -13.96 -14.86 -1.60
CA SER A 25 -13.08 -14.26 -2.61
C SER A 25 -13.18 -12.72 -2.63
N ILE A 26 -14.38 -12.15 -2.49
CA ILE A 26 -14.58 -10.70 -2.46
C ILE A 26 -14.00 -10.11 -1.17
N PHE A 27 -14.18 -10.78 -0.03
CA PHE A 27 -13.62 -10.33 1.24
C PHE A 27 -12.07 -10.27 1.19
N SER A 28 -11.43 -11.29 0.62
CA SER A 28 -9.99 -11.29 0.38
C SER A 28 -9.56 -10.19 -0.60
N ALA A 29 -10.31 -9.92 -1.66
CA ALA A 29 -10.01 -8.84 -2.58
C ALA A 29 -10.11 -7.45 -1.93
N ASN A 30 -11.14 -7.22 -1.12
CA ASN A 30 -11.35 -5.94 -0.41
C ASN A 30 -10.20 -5.66 0.56
N THR A 31 -9.75 -6.65 1.34
CA THR A 31 -8.64 -6.45 2.29
C THR A 31 -7.31 -6.08 1.62
N VAL A 32 -7.06 -6.63 0.42
CA VAL A 32 -5.90 -6.27 -0.43
C VAL A 32 -6.03 -4.82 -0.91
N GLU A 33 -7.21 -4.41 -1.34
CA GLU A 33 -7.47 -3.04 -1.83
C GLU A 33 -7.39 -2.00 -0.71
N ASP A 34 -7.97 -2.29 0.47
CA ASP A 34 -7.89 -1.43 1.65
C ASP A 34 -6.44 -1.20 2.09
N THR A 35 -5.63 -2.27 2.08
CA THR A 35 -4.19 -2.18 2.40
C THR A 35 -3.45 -1.34 1.38
N ARG A 36 -3.75 -1.52 0.08
CA ARG A 36 -3.17 -0.69 -0.99
C ARG A 36 -3.50 0.79 -0.77
N ASN A 37 -4.75 1.10 -0.50
CA ASN A 37 -5.20 2.48 -0.25
C ASN A 37 -4.54 3.07 1.00
N ALA A 38 -4.41 2.29 2.07
CA ALA A 38 -3.70 2.71 3.28
C ALA A 38 -2.23 3.04 2.99
N ILE A 39 -1.53 2.21 2.23
CA ILE A 39 -0.13 2.46 1.81
C ILE A 39 -0.03 3.74 0.98
N ILE A 40 -0.96 3.98 0.04
CA ILE A 40 -0.98 5.19 -0.77
C ILE A 40 -1.13 6.44 0.11
N VAL A 41 -2.05 6.42 1.08
CA VAL A 41 -2.25 7.53 2.02
C VAL A 41 -1.00 7.77 2.88
N ASP A 42 -0.37 6.71 3.39
CA ASP A 42 0.87 6.81 4.15
C ASP A 42 2.00 7.42 3.30
N LEU A 43 2.16 6.97 2.06
CA LEU A 43 3.15 7.49 1.12
C LEU A 43 2.90 8.96 0.75
N GLN A 44 1.65 9.40 0.60
CA GLN A 44 1.30 10.82 0.37
C GLN A 44 1.65 11.68 1.59
N ASN A 45 1.40 11.19 2.80
CA ASN A 45 1.82 11.87 4.03
C ASN A 45 3.34 11.99 4.10
N PHE A 46 4.07 10.93 3.73
CA PHE A 46 5.52 10.94 3.68
C PHE A 46 6.07 11.88 2.62
N ALA A 47 5.44 11.96 1.45
CA ALA A 47 5.80 12.91 0.40
C ALA A 47 5.63 14.36 0.86
N THR A 48 4.56 14.67 1.59
CA THR A 48 4.34 16.02 2.15
C THR A 48 5.44 16.40 3.13
N ARG A 49 5.83 15.46 4.01
CA ARG A 49 6.93 15.67 4.98
C ARG A 49 8.30 15.74 4.30
N ALA A 50 8.53 14.96 3.24
CA ALA A 50 9.74 15.04 2.44
C ALA A 50 9.87 16.39 1.73
N ASN A 51 8.79 16.91 1.16
CA ASN A 51 8.76 18.26 0.61
C ASN A 51 9.03 19.33 1.69
N ALA A 52 8.47 19.17 2.89
CA ALA A 52 8.78 20.06 4.01
C ALA A 52 10.27 20.00 4.42
N PHE A 53 10.92 18.83 4.33
CA PHE A 53 12.36 18.69 4.54
C PHE A 53 13.17 19.45 3.47
N TYR A 54 12.81 19.31 2.19
CA TYR A 54 13.46 19.98 1.07
C TYR A 54 13.51 21.52 1.25
N TRP A 55 12.37 22.13 1.62
CA TRP A 55 12.28 23.58 1.81
C TRP A 55 12.95 24.09 3.09
N LYS A 56 13.17 23.21 4.07
CA LYS A 56 13.78 23.60 5.34
C LYS A 56 15.29 23.80 5.17
N PRO A 57 15.88 24.89 5.69
CA PRO A 57 17.32 25.12 5.59
C PRO A 57 18.12 24.10 6.40
N VAL A 58 19.34 23.80 5.94
CA VAL A 58 20.25 22.83 6.57
C VAL A 58 20.53 23.18 8.04
N SER A 59 20.61 24.47 8.37
CA SER A 59 20.80 24.97 9.75
C SER A 59 19.70 24.57 10.73
N GLN A 60 18.52 24.14 10.25
CA GLN A 60 17.41 23.66 11.07
C GLN A 60 17.15 22.15 10.90
N GLY A 61 18.14 21.42 10.38
CA GLY A 61 18.07 19.98 10.11
C GLY A 61 17.24 19.62 8.88
N GLY A 62 17.07 20.55 7.94
CA GLY A 62 16.41 20.34 6.64
C GLY A 62 17.38 19.93 5.52
N GLY A 63 16.86 19.86 4.30
CA GLY A 63 17.58 19.46 3.09
C GLY A 63 18.20 20.62 2.30
N GLY A 64 17.80 21.87 2.56
CA GLY A 64 18.41 23.03 1.93
C GLY A 64 18.26 23.06 0.40
N LYS A 65 17.10 22.68 -0.11
CA LYS A 65 16.81 22.42 -1.53
C LYS A 65 17.47 21.16 -2.10
N SER A 66 17.72 20.17 -1.26
CA SER A 66 18.08 18.82 -1.69
C SER A 66 17.29 17.81 -0.89
N PHE A 67 16.93 16.67 -1.51
CA PHE A 67 16.46 15.51 -0.75
C PHE A 67 17.60 14.63 -0.24
N GLU A 68 18.86 14.96 -0.53
CA GLU A 68 20.01 14.26 0.04
C GLU A 68 19.99 14.32 1.58
N GLY A 69 20.31 13.18 2.20
CA GLY A 69 20.32 13.06 3.66
C GLY A 69 18.93 13.05 4.32
N ILE A 70 17.86 12.94 3.54
CA ILE A 70 16.56 12.56 4.07
C ILE A 70 16.62 11.10 4.51
N THR A 71 16.24 10.85 5.76
CA THR A 71 16.14 9.51 6.32
C THR A 71 14.69 9.22 6.66
N LEU A 72 14.31 7.95 6.65
CA LEU A 72 12.94 7.56 6.98
C LEU A 72 12.57 8.09 8.37
N SER A 73 13.48 8.04 9.35
CA SER A 73 13.29 8.57 10.71
C SER A 73 12.95 10.06 10.78
N LYS A 74 13.36 10.87 9.81
CA LYS A 74 13.02 12.31 9.73
C LYS A 74 11.59 12.54 9.22
N ILE A 75 11.05 11.59 8.47
CA ILE A 75 9.73 11.64 7.86
C ILE A 75 8.72 10.89 8.75
N TYR A 76 9.11 9.72 9.23
CA TYR A 76 8.28 8.81 10.00
C TYR A 76 9.16 7.96 10.94
N PRO A 77 8.93 8.02 12.26
CA PRO A 77 9.80 7.35 13.24
C PRO A 77 9.69 5.82 13.23
N MET A 78 8.63 5.25 12.65
CA MET A 78 8.40 3.81 12.61
C MET A 78 8.66 3.29 11.20
N ALA A 79 9.60 2.37 11.00
CA ALA A 79 9.88 1.85 9.65
C ALA A 79 8.79 0.90 9.11
N GLU A 80 7.78 0.59 9.93
CA GLU A 80 6.70 -0.34 9.63
C GLU A 80 5.41 0.07 10.34
N ASN A 81 4.27 -0.23 9.73
CA ASN A 81 2.96 -0.25 10.39
C ASN A 81 2.25 -1.60 10.15
N VAL A 82 0.99 -1.70 10.56
CA VAL A 82 0.19 -2.93 10.42
C VAL A 82 -0.04 -3.34 8.95
N ASN A 83 -0.01 -2.38 8.03
CA ASN A 83 -0.28 -2.52 6.60
C ASN A 83 1.00 -2.78 5.79
N ALA A 84 2.11 -2.09 6.08
CA ALA A 84 3.33 -2.15 5.27
C ALA A 84 4.63 -1.79 6.01
N LYS A 85 5.75 -2.20 5.40
CA LYS A 85 7.11 -1.77 5.72
C LYS A 85 7.57 -0.72 4.71
N TYR A 86 8.14 0.38 5.20
CA TYR A 86 8.55 1.50 4.37
C TYR A 86 10.07 1.61 4.31
N SER A 87 10.58 2.01 3.15
CA SER A 87 12.01 2.22 2.90
C SER A 87 12.22 3.31 1.86
N ILE A 88 13.39 3.94 1.87
CA ILE A 88 13.79 4.90 0.84
C ILE A 88 14.69 4.15 -0.13
N GLU A 89 14.31 4.12 -1.42
CA GLU A 89 15.03 3.38 -2.47
C GLU A 89 16.12 4.24 -3.09
N SER A 90 15.86 5.54 -3.28
CA SER A 90 16.83 6.50 -3.79
C SER A 90 16.54 7.91 -3.30
N THR A 91 17.60 8.68 -3.14
CA THR A 91 17.58 10.11 -2.80
C THR A 91 18.54 10.80 -3.73
N GLU A 92 18.06 11.80 -4.44
CA GLU A 92 18.85 12.71 -5.27
C GLU A 92 18.51 14.15 -4.86
N ASP A 93 19.17 15.14 -5.46
CA ASP A 93 18.91 16.55 -5.13
C ASP A 93 17.45 16.95 -5.39
N ASP A 94 16.89 16.55 -6.54
CA ASP A 94 15.55 16.98 -6.97
C ASP A 94 14.45 15.93 -6.74
N GLN A 95 14.81 14.72 -6.33
CA GLN A 95 13.86 13.62 -6.19
C GLN A 95 14.18 12.64 -5.06
N CYS A 96 13.13 12.11 -4.44
CA CYS A 96 13.21 11.05 -3.43
C CYS A 96 12.19 9.95 -3.75
N VAL A 97 12.64 8.70 -3.82
CA VAL A 97 11.76 7.55 -4.04
C VAL A 97 11.55 6.81 -2.73
N ILE A 98 10.30 6.81 -2.25
CA ILE A 98 9.88 6.10 -1.04
C ILE A 98 9.04 4.89 -1.46
N VAL A 99 9.34 3.73 -0.91
CA VAL A 99 8.66 2.47 -1.22
C VAL A 99 8.00 1.90 0.03
N GLY A 100 6.72 1.58 -0.07
CA GLY A 100 5.97 0.79 0.89
C GLY A 100 5.74 -0.63 0.36
N VAL A 101 6.16 -1.63 1.12
CA VAL A 101 5.90 -3.05 0.83
C VAL A 101 4.82 -3.55 1.80
N GLY A 102 3.65 -3.88 1.26
CA GLY A 102 2.52 -4.43 1.99
C GLY A 102 2.88 -5.75 2.68
N LYS A 103 2.50 -5.87 3.95
CA LYS A 103 2.71 -7.08 4.76
C LYS A 103 1.72 -8.19 4.40
N ILE A 104 0.59 -7.83 3.79
CA ILE A 104 -0.37 -8.78 3.26
C ILE A 104 0.17 -9.37 1.96
N VAL A 105 0.23 -10.69 1.92
CA VAL A 105 0.57 -11.47 0.74
C VAL A 105 -0.71 -11.66 -0.06
N THR A 106 -0.71 -11.25 -1.33
CA THR A 106 -1.82 -11.49 -2.26
C THR A 106 -2.01 -13.01 -2.42
N THR A 107 -3.21 -13.45 -2.80
CA THR A 107 -3.55 -14.86 -3.04
C THR A 107 -2.55 -15.65 -3.92
N ASN A 108 -1.71 -14.96 -4.71
CA ASN A 108 -0.66 -15.53 -5.57
C ASN A 108 0.75 -15.58 -4.95
N GLY A 109 0.94 -15.18 -3.69
CA GLY A 109 2.27 -15.14 -3.06
C GLY A 109 3.03 -13.82 -3.23
N ASP A 110 2.52 -12.88 -4.04
CA ASP A 110 3.14 -11.56 -4.22
C ASP A 110 2.65 -10.54 -3.18
N SER A 111 3.60 -9.89 -2.51
CA SER A 111 3.34 -8.73 -1.65
C SER A 111 3.07 -7.50 -2.50
N ILE A 112 2.03 -6.74 -2.17
CA ILE A 112 1.73 -5.47 -2.86
C ILE A 112 2.89 -4.49 -2.61
N ARG A 113 3.60 -4.04 -3.65
CA ARG A 113 4.60 -2.98 -3.51
C ARG A 113 4.06 -1.70 -4.12
N VAL A 114 4.10 -0.61 -3.36
CA VAL A 114 3.72 0.72 -3.84
C VAL A 114 4.93 1.61 -3.69
N ARG A 115 5.28 2.31 -4.76
CA ARG A 115 6.38 3.26 -4.80
C ARG A 115 5.80 4.65 -5.00
N ILE A 116 6.35 5.65 -4.32
CA ILE A 116 6.08 7.05 -4.60
C ILE A 116 7.39 7.74 -4.92
N ARG A 117 7.44 8.39 -6.09
CA ARG A 117 8.49 9.33 -6.44
C ARG A 117 8.02 10.71 -6.04
N VAL A 118 8.73 11.29 -5.09
CA VAL A 118 8.52 12.65 -4.58
C VAL A 118 9.47 13.55 -5.36
N THR A 119 8.92 14.47 -6.14
CA THR A 119 9.66 15.53 -6.84
C THR A 119 9.06 16.88 -6.42
N THR A 120 9.86 17.93 -6.46
CA THR A 120 9.48 19.30 -6.06
C THR A 120 8.25 19.85 -6.82
N GLU A 121 7.99 19.35 -8.03
CA GLU A 121 6.89 19.80 -8.88
C GLU A 121 5.67 18.87 -8.88
N ARG A 122 5.87 17.55 -8.73
CA ARG A 122 4.81 16.54 -8.74
C ARG A 122 5.20 15.29 -7.94
N ASN A 123 4.27 14.77 -7.15
CA ASN A 123 4.40 13.44 -6.55
C ASN A 123 3.79 12.40 -7.50
N ILE A 124 4.57 11.42 -7.95
CA ILE A 124 4.11 10.34 -8.82
C ILE A 124 4.02 9.06 -8.00
N VAL A 125 2.83 8.49 -7.87
CA VAL A 125 2.62 7.19 -7.20
C VAL A 125 2.60 6.10 -8.27
N GLU A 126 3.50 5.12 -8.16
CA GLU A 126 3.58 3.96 -9.04
C GLU A 126 3.34 2.68 -8.24
N ILE A 127 2.36 1.89 -8.64
CA ILE A 127 2.10 0.58 -8.05
C ILE A 127 2.94 -0.44 -8.79
N VAL A 128 3.74 -1.20 -8.05
CA VAL A 128 4.59 -2.24 -8.60
C VAL A 128 4.12 -3.55 -8.02
N ASN A 129 3.32 -4.26 -8.81
CA ASN A 129 3.01 -5.66 -8.51
C ASN A 129 4.29 -6.49 -8.68
#